data_AF-B4NHE8-F1
#
_entry.id   AF-B4NHE8-F1
#
_cell.length_a   1.000
_cell.length_b   1.000
_cell.length_c   1.000
_cell.angle_alpha   90.00
_cell.angle_beta   90.00
_cell.angle_gamma   90.00
#
_symmetry.space_group_name_H-M   'P 1'
#
loop_
_entity.id
_entity.type
_entity.pdbx_description
1 polymer ?
#
loop_
_entity_poly.entity_id
_entity_poly.type
_entity_poly.pdbx_seq_one_letter_code
_entity_poly.pdbx_strand_id
1 'polypeptide(L)'
;MVHLLYTYLAGDAKILEKCLREISTPERINSDLQKLERYGEWTREELPCLMRCVASEKGWFDIESNKWQRKRVADELGADIYNYCRFELLRRSRDGCNYAYRGLRCLKQAEIHAGTSLATLLQCSRQLNATNLELLQYSKLKPKESIPCLFQCFADALNFYDEQGNWRLRNWEQAFGPSRQEQQQLDYSQCWSSKEQRQAPTNQCSWMYDEYICWERLNGNIIVEQVDETKSN
;
A
#
# COMPACT_ATOMS: atom_id res chain seq x y z
N MET A 1 7.10 -6.78 19.05
CA MET A 1 6.27 -6.35 17.89
C MET A 1 4.84 -5.95 18.24
N VAL A 2 4.40 -6.02 19.51
CA VAL A 2 3.10 -5.49 20.01
C VAL A 2 3.17 -4.00 20.41
N HIS A 3 4.38 -3.44 20.47
CA HIS A 3 4.63 -2.12 21.08
C HIS A 3 4.19 -0.93 20.22
N LEU A 4 4.05 -1.10 18.90
CA LEU A 4 3.68 -0.03 17.96
C LEU A 4 2.17 0.19 17.81
N LEU A 5 1.34 -0.79 18.19
CA LEU A 5 -0.10 -0.56 18.31
C LEU A 5 -0.38 0.34 19.52
N TYR A 6 0.38 0.15 20.60
CA TYR A 6 0.21 0.87 21.85
C TYR A 6 0.67 2.33 21.77
N THR A 7 1.74 2.66 21.02
CA THR A 7 2.24 4.04 20.96
C THR A 7 1.44 4.97 20.05
N TYR A 8 0.85 4.48 18.96
CA TYR A 8 -0.06 5.30 18.16
C TYR A 8 -1.44 5.42 18.84
N LEU A 9 -1.93 4.33 19.45
CA LEU A 9 -3.19 4.35 20.17
C LEU A 9 -3.10 4.88 21.62
N ALA A 10 -1.94 5.22 22.17
CA ALA A 10 -1.84 5.76 23.54
C ALA A 10 -2.35 7.20 23.63
N GLY A 11 -2.13 8.01 22.59
CA GLY A 11 -2.82 9.31 22.42
C GLY A 11 -4.29 9.12 22.03
N ASP A 12 -4.60 8.01 21.36
CA ASP A 12 -5.95 7.66 20.91
C ASP A 12 -6.74 6.80 21.89
N ALA A 13 -6.21 6.46 23.06
CA ALA A 13 -6.90 5.55 23.98
C ALA A 13 -8.22 6.17 24.43
N LYS A 14 -8.23 7.50 24.60
CA LYS A 14 -9.44 8.29 24.86
C LYS A 14 -10.42 8.31 23.67
N ILE A 15 -9.90 8.41 22.45
CA ILE A 15 -10.73 8.39 21.22
C ILE A 15 -11.35 7.00 21.05
N LEU A 16 -10.54 5.95 21.17
CA LEU A 16 -10.97 4.57 21.07
C LEU A 16 -11.97 4.23 22.17
N GLU A 17 -11.70 4.62 23.42
CA GLU A 17 -12.62 4.45 24.54
C GLU A 17 -13.94 5.17 24.29
N LYS A 18 -13.91 6.44 23.85
CA LYS A 18 -15.10 7.21 23.49
C LYS A 18 -15.92 6.47 22.43
N CYS A 19 -15.30 6.15 21.31
CA CYS A 19 -15.97 5.49 20.19
C CYS A 19 -16.49 4.09 20.54
N LEU A 20 -15.75 3.34 21.37
CA LEU A 20 -16.18 2.02 21.82
C LEU A 20 -17.40 2.10 22.75
N ARG A 21 -17.44 3.10 23.63
CA ARG A 21 -18.61 3.36 24.50
C ARG A 21 -19.86 3.75 23.71
N GLU A 22 -19.72 4.36 22.53
CA GLU A 22 -20.84 4.70 21.66
C GLU A 22 -21.48 3.49 20.97
N ILE A 23 -20.71 2.43 20.74
CA ILE A 23 -21.18 1.25 19.98
C ILE A 23 -21.36 -0.02 20.83
N SER A 24 -20.80 -0.06 22.03
CA SER A 24 -20.83 -1.22 22.92
C SER A 24 -21.79 -1.01 24.09
N THR A 25 -22.03 -2.07 24.86
CA THR A 25 -22.81 -2.03 26.11
C THR A 25 -21.95 -2.55 27.27
N PRO A 26 -22.30 -2.23 28.54
CA PRO A 26 -21.55 -2.73 29.70
C PRO A 26 -21.35 -4.26 29.70
N GLU A 27 -22.33 -5.01 29.18
CA GLU A 27 -22.30 -6.48 29.12
C GLU A 27 -21.37 -7.01 28.01
N ARG A 28 -21.13 -6.22 26.96
CA ARG A 28 -20.37 -6.64 25.75
C ARG A 28 -18.98 -6.04 25.67
N ILE A 29 -18.70 -4.98 26.43
CA ILE A 29 -17.46 -4.20 26.28
C ILE A 29 -16.19 -5.02 26.40
N ASN A 30 -16.16 -6.01 27.30
CA ASN A 30 -15.01 -6.92 27.43
C ASN A 30 -14.81 -7.81 26.19
N SER A 31 -15.91 -8.33 25.62
CA SER A 31 -15.85 -9.13 24.39
C SER A 31 -15.46 -8.27 23.19
N ASP A 32 -15.93 -7.03 23.13
CA ASP A 32 -15.58 -6.11 22.05
C ASP A 32 -14.11 -5.66 22.12
N LEU A 33 -13.58 -5.42 23.33
CA LEU A 33 -12.15 -5.18 23.54
C LEU A 33 -11.28 -6.36 23.07
N GLN A 34 -11.67 -7.60 23.35
CA GLN A 34 -10.94 -8.78 22.85
C GLN A 34 -10.89 -8.86 21.32
N LYS A 35 -11.94 -8.41 20.62
CA LYS A 35 -11.90 -8.35 19.15
C LYS A 35 -10.85 -7.34 18.68
N LEU A 36 -10.71 -6.20 19.36
CA LEU A 36 -9.74 -5.15 19.02
C LEU A 36 -8.29 -5.60 19.15
N GLU A 37 -7.98 -6.49 20.09
CA GLU A 37 -6.63 -7.04 20.26
C GLU A 37 -6.10 -7.71 18.98
N ARG A 38 -7.01 -8.29 18.18
CA ARG A 38 -6.71 -8.90 16.87
C ARG A 38 -7.17 -8.07 15.68
N TYR A 39 -7.31 -6.75 15.84
CA TYR A 39 -7.73 -5.84 14.76
C TYR A 39 -6.90 -6.00 13.48
N GLY A 40 -5.59 -6.22 13.60
CA GLY A 40 -4.69 -6.43 12.44
C GLY A 40 -5.03 -7.65 11.59
N GLU A 41 -5.81 -8.59 12.12
CA GLU A 41 -6.23 -9.83 11.46
C GLU A 41 -7.61 -9.72 10.81
N TRP A 42 -8.35 -8.65 11.09
CA TRP A 42 -9.71 -8.49 10.58
C TRP A 42 -9.71 -8.42 9.05
N THR A 43 -10.54 -9.24 8.43
CA THR A 43 -10.80 -9.20 6.98
C THR A 43 -12.06 -8.41 6.65
N ARG A 44 -12.92 -8.20 7.65
CA ARG A 44 -14.16 -7.42 7.62
C ARG A 44 -14.32 -6.71 8.96
N GLU A 45 -15.14 -5.66 8.98
CA GLU A 45 -15.45 -4.95 10.23
C GLU A 45 -16.15 -5.90 11.21
N GLU A 46 -15.55 -6.11 12.40
CA GLU A 46 -16.15 -6.95 13.46
C GLU A 46 -16.85 -6.13 14.55
N LEU A 47 -16.53 -4.85 14.63
CA LEU A 47 -17.18 -3.85 15.49
C LEU A 47 -17.76 -2.75 14.59
N PRO A 48 -19.06 -2.83 14.26
CA PRO A 48 -19.68 -1.92 13.30
C PRO A 48 -19.43 -0.46 13.63
N CYS A 49 -18.99 0.30 12.64
CA CYS A 49 -18.77 1.74 12.69
C CYS A 49 -17.72 2.26 13.69
N LEU A 50 -16.99 1.38 14.40
CA LEU A 50 -15.95 1.80 15.34
C LEU A 50 -14.88 2.63 14.62
N MET A 51 -14.41 2.11 13.49
CA MET A 51 -13.35 2.73 12.70
C MET A 51 -13.80 4.04 12.05
N ARG A 52 -15.10 4.18 11.77
CA ARG A 52 -15.69 5.45 11.31
C ARG A 52 -15.63 6.51 12.39
N CYS A 53 -15.99 6.17 13.62
CA CYS A 53 -15.88 7.11 14.74
C CYS A 53 -14.41 7.50 14.97
N VAL A 54 -13.49 6.53 15.07
CA VAL A 54 -12.06 6.80 15.30
C VAL A 54 -11.47 7.70 14.21
N ALA A 55 -11.75 7.41 12.93
CA ALA A 55 -11.27 8.24 11.83
C ALA A 55 -11.88 9.65 11.83
N SER A 56 -13.13 9.79 12.28
CA SER A 56 -13.81 11.08 12.41
C SER A 56 -13.26 11.92 13.56
N GLU A 57 -13.00 11.33 14.72
CA GLU A 57 -12.40 12.02 15.87
C GLU A 57 -10.99 12.53 15.56
N LYS A 58 -10.25 11.81 14.73
CA LYS A 58 -8.96 12.28 14.17
C LYS A 58 -9.12 13.36 13.10
N GLY A 59 -10.34 13.63 12.65
CA GLY A 59 -10.65 14.53 11.55
C GLY A 59 -10.18 14.03 10.19
N TRP A 60 -9.83 12.75 10.07
CA TRP A 60 -9.43 12.12 8.82
C TRP A 60 -10.63 11.70 7.97
N PHE A 61 -11.80 11.51 8.58
CA PHE A 61 -13.01 11.11 7.90
C PHE A 61 -14.15 12.06 8.22
N ASP A 62 -14.77 12.62 7.19
CA ASP A 62 -15.97 13.43 7.29
C ASP A 62 -17.20 12.50 7.22
N ILE A 63 -17.89 12.40 8.35
CA ILE A 63 -19.10 11.59 8.52
C ILE A 63 -20.24 12.06 7.61
N GLU A 64 -20.43 13.38 7.50
CA GLU A 64 -21.57 13.99 6.78
C GLU A 64 -21.40 13.82 5.27
N SER A 65 -20.19 14.08 4.77
CA SER A 65 -19.91 13.94 3.34
C SER A 65 -19.49 12.52 2.93
N ASN A 66 -19.32 11.61 3.90
CA ASN A 66 -18.85 10.23 3.73
C ASN A 66 -17.54 10.17 2.92
N LYS A 67 -16.52 10.91 3.37
CA LYS A 67 -15.25 11.11 2.65
C LYS A 67 -14.04 11.18 3.55
N TRP A 68 -12.91 10.68 3.04
CA TRP A 68 -11.60 10.92 3.64
C TRP A 68 -11.09 12.34 3.37
N GLN A 69 -10.59 12.99 4.43
CA GLN A 69 -9.86 14.25 4.41
C GLN A 69 -8.41 14.01 4.00
N ARG A 70 -8.23 13.71 2.70
CA ARG A 70 -6.96 13.25 2.11
C ARG A 70 -5.75 14.14 2.44
N LYS A 71 -5.93 15.46 2.35
CA LYS A 71 -4.86 16.42 2.67
C LYS A 71 -4.40 16.26 4.12
N ARG A 72 -5.35 16.20 5.06
CA ARG A 72 -5.04 16.04 6.48
C ARG A 72 -4.36 14.70 6.77
N VAL A 73 -4.83 13.62 6.14
CA VAL A 73 -4.16 12.31 6.23
C VAL A 73 -2.71 12.39 5.74
N ALA A 74 -2.46 13.01 4.59
CA ALA A 74 -1.11 13.17 4.07
C ALA A 74 -0.23 14.11 4.93
N ASP A 75 -0.81 15.19 5.47
CA ASP A 75 -0.09 16.16 6.30
C ASP A 75 0.29 15.56 7.67
N GLU A 76 -0.58 14.74 8.28
CA GLU A 76 -0.35 14.14 9.60
C GLU A 76 0.42 12.81 9.55
N LEU A 77 0.19 11.96 8.54
CA LEU A 77 0.83 10.64 8.41
C LEU A 77 1.99 10.60 7.42
N GLY A 78 2.13 11.63 6.59
CA GLY A 78 3.12 11.69 5.53
C GLY A 78 2.60 11.20 4.18
N ALA A 79 3.25 11.70 3.12
CA ALA A 79 2.86 11.43 1.74
C ALA A 79 2.99 9.95 1.36
N ASP A 80 3.97 9.22 1.91
CA ASP A 80 4.21 7.82 1.57
C ASP A 80 3.06 6.92 2.07
N ILE A 81 2.60 7.13 3.31
CA ILE A 81 1.44 6.42 3.87
C ILE A 81 0.17 6.75 3.07
N TYR A 82 -0.03 8.03 2.75
CA TYR A 82 -1.17 8.44 1.93
C TYR A 82 -1.15 7.80 0.54
N ASN A 83 0.00 7.84 -0.15
CA ASN A 83 0.16 7.31 -1.50
C ASN A 83 -0.05 5.80 -1.54
N TYR A 84 0.47 5.08 -0.55
CA TYR A 84 0.22 3.64 -0.39
C TYR A 84 -1.27 3.33 -0.36
N CYS A 85 -2.07 4.10 0.38
CA CYS A 85 -3.52 3.87 0.52
C CYS A 85 -4.40 4.65 -0.44
N ARG A 86 -3.82 5.40 -1.39
CA ARG A 86 -4.53 6.41 -2.19
C ARG A 86 -5.82 5.88 -2.81
N PHE A 87 -5.77 4.68 -3.39
CA PHE A 87 -6.93 4.11 -4.08
C PHE A 87 -8.03 3.66 -3.12
N GLU A 88 -7.69 3.05 -1.97
CA GLU A 88 -8.70 2.71 -0.96
C GLU A 88 -9.36 3.95 -0.37
N LEU A 89 -8.57 5.00 -0.10
CA LEU A 89 -9.12 6.27 0.40
C LEU A 89 -10.00 6.98 -0.65
N LEU A 90 -9.87 6.66 -1.94
CA LEU A 90 -10.71 7.19 -3.03
C LEU A 90 -11.92 6.29 -3.35
N ARG A 91 -11.85 4.99 -3.06
CA ARG A 91 -12.89 4.01 -3.37
C ARG A 91 -14.08 4.14 -2.41
N ARG A 92 -14.92 5.14 -2.67
CA ARG A 92 -16.14 5.40 -1.89
C ARG A 92 -17.04 4.16 -1.82
N SER A 93 -17.59 3.94 -0.64
CA SER A 93 -18.68 2.98 -0.41
C SER A 93 -19.91 3.72 0.11
N ARG A 94 -21.10 3.25 -0.25
CA ARG A 94 -22.36 3.76 0.30
C ARG A 94 -22.44 3.54 1.81
N ASP A 95 -21.95 2.39 2.26
CA ASP A 95 -21.71 2.11 3.68
C ASP A 95 -20.45 2.85 4.12
N GLY A 96 -20.64 3.93 4.88
CA GLY A 96 -19.55 4.74 5.42
C GLY A 96 -18.76 4.07 6.53
N CYS A 97 -19.33 3.07 7.21
CA CYS A 97 -18.63 2.31 8.24
C CYS A 97 -17.61 1.37 7.60
N ASN A 98 -18.06 0.58 6.62
CA ASN A 98 -17.15 -0.22 5.81
C ASN A 98 -16.13 0.64 5.04
N TYR A 99 -16.51 1.84 4.56
CA TYR A 99 -15.58 2.75 3.90
C TYR A 99 -14.45 3.19 4.84
N ALA A 100 -14.78 3.67 6.03
CA ALA A 100 -13.80 4.11 7.02
C ALA A 100 -12.96 2.94 7.55
N TYR A 101 -13.58 1.77 7.76
CA TYR A 101 -12.89 0.55 8.15
C TYR A 101 -11.81 0.15 7.14
N ARG A 102 -12.15 0.05 5.85
CA ARG A 102 -11.18 -0.32 4.79
C ARG A 102 -10.02 0.68 4.72
N GLY A 103 -10.31 1.98 4.81
CA GLY A 103 -9.27 3.00 4.78
C GLY A 103 -8.36 2.97 6.01
N LEU A 104 -8.89 2.89 7.25
CA LEU A 104 -8.06 2.76 8.45
C LEU A 104 -7.21 1.48 8.44
N ARG A 105 -7.79 0.36 7.99
CA ARG A 105 -7.06 -0.90 7.85
C ARG A 105 -5.89 -0.76 6.87
N CYS A 106 -6.11 -0.10 5.73
CA CYS A 106 -5.03 0.19 4.79
C CYS A 106 -3.95 1.06 5.45
N LEU A 107 -4.33 2.17 6.09
CA LEU A 107 -3.37 3.08 6.72
C LEU A 107 -2.53 2.34 7.76
N LYS A 108 -3.12 1.39 8.49
CA LYS A 108 -2.38 0.54 9.42
C LYS A 108 -1.38 -0.39 8.73
N GLN A 109 -1.74 -0.95 7.59
CA GLN A 109 -0.82 -1.76 6.78
C GLN A 109 0.32 -0.90 6.22
N ALA A 110 0.02 0.32 5.78
CA ALA A 110 1.01 1.26 5.26
C ALA A 110 2.07 1.62 6.31
N GLU A 111 1.71 1.82 7.58
CA GLU A 111 2.68 2.05 8.67
C GLU A 111 3.71 0.93 8.81
N ILE A 112 3.30 -0.32 8.51
CA ILE A 112 4.17 -1.49 8.62
C ILE A 112 5.04 -1.61 7.37
N HIS A 113 4.42 -1.44 6.20
CA HIS A 113 5.06 -1.83 4.94
C HIS A 113 5.65 -0.67 4.15
N ALA A 114 5.01 0.50 4.08
CA ALA A 114 5.46 1.59 3.21
C ALA A 114 6.87 2.09 3.58
N GLY A 115 7.12 2.29 4.88
CA GLY A 115 8.44 2.69 5.37
C GLY A 115 9.51 1.63 5.13
N THR A 116 9.17 0.35 5.33
CA THR A 116 10.08 -0.77 5.07
C THR A 116 10.42 -0.86 3.58
N SER A 117 9.43 -0.79 2.69
CA SER A 117 9.63 -0.78 1.24
C SER A 117 10.53 0.37 0.79
N LEU A 118 10.26 1.60 1.24
CA LEU A 118 11.06 2.76 0.90
C LEU A 118 12.50 2.62 1.41
N ALA A 119 12.69 2.18 2.65
CA ALA A 119 14.01 1.96 3.22
C ALA A 119 14.81 0.90 2.43
N THR A 120 14.17 -0.20 2.04
CA THR A 120 14.81 -1.26 1.24
C THR A 120 15.18 -0.76 -0.16
N LEU A 121 14.30 -0.01 -0.84
CA LEU A 121 14.61 0.59 -2.14
C LEU A 121 15.81 1.54 -2.05
N LEU A 122 15.85 2.39 -1.02
CA LEU A 122 16.96 3.31 -0.77
C LEU A 122 18.25 2.59 -0.36
N GLN A 123 18.14 1.44 0.30
CA GLN A 123 19.31 0.61 0.59
C GLN A 123 19.90 0.02 -0.69
N CYS A 124 19.06 -0.56 -1.55
CA CYS A 124 19.48 -1.09 -2.84
C CYS A 124 20.10 -0.02 -3.75
N SER A 125 19.52 1.18 -3.77
CA SER A 125 20.07 2.28 -4.56
C SER A 125 21.46 2.71 -4.09
N ARG A 126 21.71 2.73 -2.76
CA ARG A 126 23.04 2.97 -2.19
C ARG A 126 24.03 1.87 -2.55
N GLN A 127 23.62 0.60 -2.52
CA GLN A 127 24.48 -0.52 -2.91
C GLN A 127 24.91 -0.45 -4.38
N LEU A 128 24.04 0.09 -5.24
CA LEU A 128 24.29 0.31 -6.66
C LEU A 128 24.96 1.66 -6.97
N ASN A 129 25.36 2.43 -5.94
CA ASN A 129 25.95 3.76 -6.08
C ASN A 129 25.10 4.74 -6.91
N ALA A 130 23.77 4.63 -6.82
CA ALA A 130 22.85 5.47 -7.56
C ALA A 130 22.95 6.95 -7.12
N THR A 131 22.90 7.83 -8.11
CA THR A 131 22.85 9.28 -7.91
C THR A 131 21.42 9.75 -7.62
N ASN A 132 21.30 10.95 -7.03
CA ASN A 132 20.00 11.60 -6.84
C ASN A 132 19.26 11.85 -8.16
N LEU A 133 20.00 12.12 -9.25
CA LEU A 133 19.41 12.30 -10.56
C LEU A 133 18.79 11.00 -11.08
N GLU A 134 19.50 9.87 -10.94
CA GLU A 134 18.97 8.57 -11.35
C GLU A 134 17.77 8.16 -10.50
N LEU A 135 17.78 8.41 -9.18
CA LEU A 135 16.62 8.19 -8.31
C LEU A 135 15.41 9.02 -8.75
N LEU A 136 15.62 10.27 -9.14
CA LEU A 136 14.55 11.12 -9.69
C LEU A 136 14.04 10.62 -11.05
N GLN A 137 14.89 9.99 -11.87
CA GLN A 137 14.43 9.35 -13.10
C GLN A 137 13.68 8.05 -12.82
N TYR A 138 14.09 7.30 -11.79
CA TYR A 138 13.44 6.07 -11.37
C TYR A 138 12.02 6.32 -10.88
N SER A 139 11.79 7.40 -10.12
CA SER A 139 10.45 7.79 -9.65
C SER A 139 9.47 8.17 -10.76
N LYS A 140 9.94 8.33 -12.01
CA LYS A 140 9.10 8.62 -13.18
C LYS A 140 8.57 7.36 -13.86
N LEU A 141 8.96 6.16 -13.42
CA LEU A 141 8.49 4.88 -13.95
C LEU A 141 8.61 4.77 -15.47
N LYS A 142 9.79 5.13 -16.00
CA LYS A 142 10.07 5.03 -17.44
C LYS A 142 10.08 3.56 -17.89
N PRO A 143 9.81 3.26 -19.17
CA PRO A 143 9.83 1.88 -19.68
C PRO A 143 11.16 1.15 -19.46
N LYS A 144 12.29 1.87 -19.49
CA LYS A 144 13.61 1.32 -19.18
C LYS A 144 14.04 1.78 -17.78
N GLU A 145 14.56 0.84 -17.01
CA GLU A 145 15.10 1.10 -15.69
C GLU A 145 16.26 2.09 -15.76
N SER A 146 16.19 3.15 -14.95
CA SER A 146 17.20 4.20 -14.93
C SER A 146 18.42 3.86 -14.07
N ILE A 147 18.26 2.95 -13.10
CA ILE A 147 19.33 2.42 -12.25
C ILE A 147 19.38 0.91 -12.51
N PRO A 148 20.31 0.39 -13.32
CA PRO A 148 20.32 -1.01 -13.71
C PRO A 148 20.30 -1.96 -12.49
N CYS A 149 19.39 -2.93 -12.52
CA CYS A 149 19.21 -3.96 -11.50
C CYS A 149 18.70 -3.46 -10.13
N LEU A 150 18.23 -2.21 -10.04
CA LEU A 150 17.69 -1.68 -8.78
C LEU A 150 16.45 -2.46 -8.33
N PHE A 151 15.51 -2.69 -9.25
CA PHE A 151 14.30 -3.41 -8.97
C PHE A 151 14.58 -4.87 -8.66
N GLN A 152 15.56 -5.50 -9.29
CA GLN A 152 15.98 -6.84 -8.91
C GLN A 152 16.46 -6.87 -7.44
N CYS A 153 17.37 -5.97 -7.05
CA CYS A 153 17.83 -5.91 -5.66
C CYS A 153 16.64 -5.73 -4.70
N PHE A 154 15.71 -4.85 -5.05
CA PHE A 154 14.53 -4.58 -4.26
C PHE A 154 13.59 -5.80 -4.16
N ALA A 155 13.34 -6.46 -5.29
CA ALA A 155 12.51 -7.65 -5.40
C ALA A 155 13.09 -8.84 -4.64
N ASP A 156 14.41 -9.04 -4.72
CA ASP A 156 15.12 -10.07 -3.98
C ASP A 156 15.04 -9.81 -2.47
N ALA A 157 15.28 -8.56 -2.03
CA ALA A 157 15.23 -8.18 -0.63
C ALA A 157 13.84 -8.33 0.01
N LEU A 158 12.77 -8.10 -0.76
CA LEU A 158 11.38 -8.25 -0.31
C LEU A 158 10.75 -9.60 -0.70
N ASN A 159 11.53 -10.50 -1.31
CA ASN A 159 11.07 -11.80 -1.80
C ASN A 159 9.81 -11.66 -2.66
N PHE A 160 9.85 -10.89 -3.74
CA PHE A 160 8.74 -10.78 -4.69
C PHE A 160 8.51 -12.04 -5.51
N TYR A 161 9.54 -12.87 -5.58
CA TYR A 161 9.55 -14.10 -6.36
C TYR A 161 9.86 -15.31 -5.47
N ASP A 162 9.33 -16.48 -5.84
CA ASP A 162 9.81 -17.76 -5.32
C ASP A 162 11.06 -18.23 -6.07
N GLU A 163 11.60 -19.39 -5.66
CA GLU A 163 12.79 -19.98 -6.28
C GLU A 163 12.56 -20.38 -7.75
N GLN A 164 11.31 -20.54 -8.17
CA GLN A 164 10.91 -20.84 -9.54
C GLN A 164 10.64 -19.58 -10.37
N GLY A 165 10.73 -18.40 -9.74
CA GLY A 165 10.44 -17.10 -10.37
C GLY A 165 8.94 -16.80 -10.47
N ASN A 166 8.07 -17.51 -9.77
CA ASN A 166 6.66 -17.14 -9.70
C ASN A 166 6.47 -15.98 -8.71
N TRP A 167 5.47 -15.15 -8.96
CA TRP A 167 5.16 -14.05 -8.07
C TRP A 167 4.64 -14.53 -6.72
N ARG A 168 5.22 -13.99 -5.65
CA ARG A 168 4.63 -14.02 -4.31
C ARG A 168 3.70 -12.81 -4.19
N LEU A 169 2.50 -12.91 -4.76
CA LEU A 169 1.55 -11.79 -4.92
C LEU A 169 1.34 -10.98 -3.62
N ARG A 170 1.22 -11.64 -2.48
CA ARG A 170 1.07 -10.96 -1.18
C ARG A 170 2.22 -10.00 -0.87
N ASN A 171 3.45 -10.33 -1.26
CA ASN A 171 4.62 -9.49 -1.02
C ASN A 171 4.63 -8.26 -1.92
N TRP A 172 4.18 -8.41 -3.16
CA TRP A 172 3.92 -7.27 -4.06
C TRP A 172 2.87 -6.33 -3.48
N GLU A 173 1.73 -6.87 -3.04
CA GLU A 173 0.65 -6.07 -2.46
C GLU A 173 1.07 -5.38 -1.16
N GLN A 174 1.86 -6.05 -0.33
CA GLN A 174 2.44 -5.44 0.87
C GLN A 174 3.43 -4.33 0.51
N ALA A 175 4.20 -4.46 -0.56
CA ALA A 175 5.19 -3.45 -0.90
C ALA A 175 4.59 -2.18 -1.51
N PHE A 176 3.58 -2.35 -2.37
CA PHE A 176 3.02 -1.26 -3.21
C PHE A 176 1.63 -0.79 -2.79
N GLY A 177 0.95 -1.53 -1.91
CA GLY A 177 -0.38 -1.20 -1.44
C GLY A 177 -1.51 -1.64 -2.39
N PRO A 178 -2.76 -1.31 -2.03
CA PRO A 178 -3.94 -1.69 -2.78
C PRO A 178 -4.00 -1.02 -4.16
N SER A 179 -4.46 -1.80 -5.13
CA SER A 179 -4.64 -1.38 -6.52
C SER A 179 -5.84 -0.45 -6.72
N ARG A 180 -5.95 0.20 -7.89
CA ARG A 180 -7.13 1.00 -8.25
C ARG A 180 -8.40 0.17 -8.36
N GLN A 181 -8.30 -1.01 -8.97
CA GLN A 181 -9.39 -1.98 -9.10
C GLN A 181 -9.46 -2.86 -7.84
N GLU A 182 -10.54 -3.62 -7.63
CA GLU A 182 -10.53 -4.59 -6.52
C GLU A 182 -9.64 -5.78 -6.90
N GLN A 183 -8.85 -6.29 -5.94
CA GLN A 183 -7.86 -7.36 -6.20
C GLN A 183 -8.46 -8.59 -6.90
N GLN A 184 -9.71 -8.94 -6.60
CA GLN A 184 -10.42 -10.06 -7.23
C GLN A 184 -10.66 -9.87 -8.73
N GLN A 185 -10.44 -8.67 -9.26
CA GLN A 185 -10.65 -8.31 -10.66
C GLN A 185 -9.35 -8.17 -11.45
N LEU A 186 -8.19 -8.19 -10.80
CA LEU A 186 -6.90 -8.00 -11.47
C LEU A 186 -6.24 -9.34 -11.79
N ASP A 187 -6.09 -9.60 -13.09
CA ASP A 187 -5.28 -10.69 -13.59
C ASP A 187 -3.86 -10.19 -13.90
N TYR A 188 -2.91 -10.59 -13.05
CA TYR A 188 -1.49 -10.27 -13.21
C TYR A 188 -0.74 -11.26 -14.11
N SER A 189 -1.36 -12.35 -14.56
CA SER A 189 -0.70 -13.35 -15.41
C SER A 189 -0.17 -12.76 -16.72
N GLN A 190 -0.84 -11.72 -17.24
CA GLN A 190 -0.40 -10.96 -18.42
C GLN A 190 0.92 -10.19 -18.22
N CYS A 191 1.36 -9.99 -16.98
CA CYS A 191 2.62 -9.35 -16.67
C CYS A 191 3.77 -10.34 -16.54
N TRP A 192 3.52 -11.66 -16.54
CA TRP A 192 4.58 -12.63 -16.30
C TRP A 192 5.44 -12.84 -17.54
N SER A 193 6.75 -12.69 -17.34
CA SER A 193 7.75 -13.04 -18.34
C SER A 193 7.87 -14.56 -18.45
N SER A 194 8.02 -15.05 -19.69
CA SER A 194 8.29 -16.47 -19.95
C SER A 194 9.68 -16.87 -19.43
N LYS A 195 9.92 -18.17 -19.25
CA LYS A 195 11.22 -18.68 -18.82
C LYS A 195 12.33 -18.28 -19.79
N GLU A 196 12.05 -18.31 -21.09
CA GLU A 196 12.97 -17.93 -22.15
C GLU A 196 13.31 -16.44 -22.06
N GLN A 197 12.32 -15.57 -21.81
CA GLN A 197 12.53 -14.14 -21.61
C GLN A 197 13.41 -13.85 -20.39
N ARG A 198 13.21 -14.57 -19.29
CA ARG A 198 14.00 -14.40 -18.05
C ARG A 198 15.46 -14.86 -18.20
N GLN A 199 15.70 -15.86 -19.04
CA GLN A 199 17.05 -16.44 -19.25
C GLN A 199 17.85 -15.76 -20.36
N ALA A 200 17.25 -14.82 -21.10
CA ALA A 200 17.94 -14.08 -22.14
C ALA A 200 19.06 -13.20 -21.55
N PRO A 201 20.31 -13.27 -22.04
CA PRO A 201 21.43 -12.47 -21.52
C PRO A 201 21.19 -10.96 -21.59
N THR A 202 20.41 -10.51 -22.58
CA THR A 202 20.01 -9.10 -22.74
C THR A 202 19.05 -8.61 -21.66
N ASN A 203 18.43 -9.53 -20.92
CA ASN A 203 17.41 -9.25 -19.92
C ASN A 203 17.92 -9.46 -18.49
N GLN A 204 19.24 -9.52 -18.29
CA GLN A 204 19.82 -9.65 -16.95
C GLN A 204 19.27 -8.50 -16.08
N CYS A 205 18.55 -8.87 -15.01
CA CYS A 205 17.75 -8.01 -14.12
C CYS A 205 16.52 -7.32 -14.74
N SER A 206 16.55 -6.93 -16.02
CA SER A 206 15.54 -6.03 -16.59
C SER A 206 14.13 -6.62 -16.63
N TRP A 207 14.01 -7.95 -16.75
CA TRP A 207 12.70 -8.60 -16.81
C TRP A 207 11.85 -8.31 -15.56
N MET A 208 12.46 -8.28 -14.36
CA MET A 208 11.71 -7.96 -13.14
C MET A 208 11.19 -6.52 -13.16
N TYR A 209 11.95 -5.59 -13.72
CA TYR A 209 11.52 -4.21 -13.90
C TYR A 209 10.40 -4.09 -14.95
N ASP A 210 10.46 -4.85 -16.04
CA ASP A 210 9.39 -4.88 -17.04
C ASP A 210 8.08 -5.40 -16.42
N GLU A 211 8.18 -6.45 -15.60
CA GLU A 211 7.07 -7.00 -14.81
C GLU A 211 6.53 -5.97 -13.81
N TYR A 212 7.40 -5.19 -13.15
CA TYR A 212 7.04 -4.08 -12.27
C TYR A 212 6.29 -2.95 -13.00
N ILE A 213 6.77 -2.53 -14.17
CA ILE A 213 6.08 -1.52 -14.97
C ILE A 213 4.70 -2.02 -15.41
N CYS A 214 4.59 -3.30 -15.75
CA CYS A 214 3.29 -3.90 -16.03
C CYS A 214 2.38 -3.91 -14.79
N TRP A 215 2.91 -4.25 -13.61
CA TRP A 215 2.20 -4.13 -12.33
C TRP A 215 1.66 -2.72 -12.13
N GLU A 216 2.51 -1.70 -12.19
CA GLU A 216 2.12 -0.29 -11.98
C GLU A 216 1.06 0.18 -12.99
N ARG A 217 1.14 -0.29 -14.23
CA ARG A 217 0.12 -0.04 -15.25
C ARG A 217 -1.23 -0.65 -14.90
N LEU A 218 -1.27 -1.94 -14.54
CA LEU A 218 -2.53 -2.61 -14.16
C LEU A 218 -3.14 -2.01 -12.88
N ASN A 219 -2.28 -1.57 -11.96
CA ASN A 219 -2.69 -0.88 -10.73
C ASN A 219 -3.19 0.55 -10.98
N GLY A 220 -3.01 1.10 -12.19
CA GLY A 220 -3.46 2.43 -12.57
C GLY A 220 -2.56 3.56 -12.08
N ASN A 221 -1.29 3.27 -11.78
CA ASN A 221 -0.29 4.24 -11.37
C ASN A 221 0.47 4.86 -12.55
N ILE A 222 0.49 4.18 -13.70
CA ILE A 222 1.03 4.71 -14.97
C ILE A 222 -0.13 5.03 -15.91
N ILE A 223 -0.21 6.27 -16.39
CA ILE A 223 -1.13 6.69 -17.45
C ILE A 223 -0.39 6.53 -18.80
N VAL A 224 -1.02 5.84 -19.76
CA VAL A 224 -0.44 5.40 -21.04
C VAL A 224 0.11 6.55 -21.91
N GLU A 225 -0.25 7.81 -21.61
CA GLU A 225 0.21 9.00 -22.34
C GLU A 225 1.74 9.23 -22.29
N GLN A 226 2.49 8.54 -21.43
CA GLN A 226 3.96 8.67 -21.38
C GLN A 226 4.73 7.72 -22.32
N VAL A 227 4.04 6.94 -23.16
CA VAL A 227 4.68 5.98 -24.08
C VAL A 227 4.84 6.51 -25.52
N ASP A 228 4.14 7.58 -25.89
CA ASP A 228 4.08 8.06 -27.30
C ASP A 228 5.02 9.21 -27.67
N GLU A 229 5.86 9.75 -26.77
CA GLU A 229 6.79 10.85 -27.11
C GLU A 229 8.09 10.42 -27.82
N THR A 230 8.26 9.15 -28.19
CA THR A 230 9.42 8.70 -28.99
C THR A 230 9.10 8.29 -30.43
N LYS A 231 7.92 8.66 -30.95
CA LYS A 231 7.62 8.56 -32.39
C LYS A 231 7.18 9.90 -32.97
N SER A 232 8.03 10.93 -32.87
CA SER A 232 8.03 12.08 -33.79
C SER A 232 9.32 12.88 -33.61
N ASN A 233 10.38 12.43 -34.29
CA ASN A 233 11.33 13.24 -35.06
C ASN A 233 12.37 12.35 -35.71
#